data_AF-A0AAV7WA38-F1
#
_entry.id   AF-A0AAV7WA38-F1
#
_cell.length_a   1.000
_cell.length_b   1.000
_cell.length_c   1.000
_cell.angle_alpha   90.00
_cell.angle_beta   90.00
_cell.angle_gamma   90.00
#
_symmetry.space_group_name_H-M   'P 1'
#
loop_
_entity.id
_entity.type
_entity.pdbx_description
1 polymer ?
#
loop_
_entity_poly.entity_id
_entity_poly.type
_entity_poly.pdbx_seq_one_letter_code
_entity_poly.pdbx_strand_id
1 'polypeptide(L)'
;IIQNKWGPLQIYLFASRLNSQLPQFYSWRPDPLALASDAFLQEWSLSLNYAFPPFIMISRVLAHIRHQQASLILITPFWQSQTWFPALLELSIDFPILIPSFPDLLLDPLGRSHPLILDNLLTLSAWKISGNLNLSRAFRQKLPNTSHGPG
;
A
#
# COMPACT_ATOMS: atom_id res chain seq x y z
N ILE A 1 -3.38 -1.13 14.08
CA ILE A 1 -2.03 -1.70 13.86
C ILE A 1 -1.15 -0.74 13.05
N ILE A 2 -1.53 -0.40 11.81
CA ILE A 2 -0.69 0.42 10.91
C ILE A 2 -0.35 1.80 11.50
N GLN A 3 -1.35 2.55 11.97
CA GLN A 3 -1.11 3.87 12.60
C GLN A 3 -0.14 3.79 13.79
N ASN A 4 -0.24 2.74 14.61
CA ASN A 4 0.67 2.57 15.75
C ASN A 4 2.11 2.24 15.33
N LYS A 5 2.30 1.51 14.22
CA LYS A 5 3.64 1.14 13.74
C LYS A 5 4.32 2.26 12.96
N TRP A 6 3.57 2.94 12.08
CA TRP A 6 4.16 3.85 11.09
C TRP A 6 3.51 5.23 11.03
N GLY A 7 2.45 5.48 11.78
CA GLY A 7 1.74 6.76 11.76
C GLY A 7 2.55 7.93 12.34
N PRO A 8 2.02 9.15 12.23
CA PRO A 8 0.68 9.48 11.73
C PRO A 8 0.57 9.52 10.20
N LEU A 9 -0.40 8.78 9.65
CA LEU A 9 -0.74 8.82 8.22
C LEU A 9 -1.59 10.05 7.91
N GLN A 10 -1.28 10.73 6.80
CA GLN A 10 -1.90 12.02 6.46
C GLN A 10 -3.07 11.87 5.48
N ILE A 11 -2.83 11.30 4.30
CA ILE A 11 -3.80 11.28 3.20
C ILE A 11 -4.06 9.84 2.75
N TYR A 12 -5.33 9.47 2.57
CA TYR A 12 -5.71 8.23 1.90
C TYR A 12 -5.87 8.47 0.40
N LEU A 13 -4.93 7.95 -0.39
CA LEU A 13 -4.80 8.24 -1.81
C LEU A 13 -5.90 7.63 -2.70
N PHE A 14 -6.50 6.50 -2.32
CA PHE A 14 -7.42 5.75 -3.19
C PHE A 14 -8.77 5.50 -2.52
N ALA A 15 -9.41 6.57 -2.05
CA ALA A 15 -10.62 6.47 -1.25
C ALA A 15 -11.81 7.23 -1.86
N SER A 16 -12.93 7.16 -1.15
CA SER A 16 -14.15 7.90 -1.36
C SER A 16 -14.64 8.37 -0.01
N ARG A 17 -15.61 9.30 0.02
CA ARG A 17 -16.24 9.70 1.28
C ARG A 17 -16.86 8.55 2.08
N LEU A 18 -17.20 7.43 1.43
CA LEU A 18 -17.87 6.29 2.07
C LEU A 18 -16.91 5.31 2.73
N ASN A 19 -15.65 5.27 2.31
CA ASN A 19 -14.68 4.27 2.76
C ASN A 19 -13.35 4.88 3.22
N SER A 20 -13.27 6.21 3.32
CA SER A 20 -12.06 6.84 3.84
C SER A 20 -11.86 6.47 5.30
N GLN A 21 -10.66 5.98 5.61
CA GLN A 21 -10.20 5.69 6.96
C GLN A 21 -9.38 6.85 7.55
N LEU A 22 -9.17 7.92 6.78
CA LEU A 22 -8.44 9.12 7.18
C LEU A 22 -9.29 10.38 6.94
N PRO A 23 -9.10 11.45 7.71
CA PRO A 23 -9.84 12.70 7.50
C PRO A 23 -9.60 13.34 6.13
N GLN A 24 -8.38 13.17 5.59
CA GLN A 24 -8.00 13.68 4.26
C GLN A 24 -7.83 12.51 3.29
N PHE A 25 -8.40 12.65 2.10
CA PHE A 25 -8.32 11.63 1.06
C PHE A 25 -8.42 12.21 -0.34
N TYR A 26 -7.95 11.44 -1.32
CA TYR A 26 -8.17 11.68 -2.73
C TYR A 26 -9.19 10.69 -3.29
N SER A 27 -10.02 11.17 -4.21
CA SER A 27 -11.04 10.36 -4.88
C SER A 27 -10.73 10.15 -6.35
N TRP A 28 -11.23 9.08 -6.96
CA TRP A 28 -11.14 8.89 -8.41
C TRP A 28 -11.80 10.06 -9.13
N ARG A 29 -13.09 10.29 -8.82
CA ARG A 29 -13.93 11.32 -9.45
C ARG A 29 -14.06 12.51 -8.50
N PRO A 30 -14.41 13.71 -9.00
CA PRO A 30 -14.74 14.84 -8.14
C PRO A 30 -15.71 14.43 -7.03
N ASP A 31 -15.28 14.59 -5.78
CA ASP A 31 -16.09 14.38 -4.58
C ASP A 31 -15.94 15.65 -3.73
N PRO A 32 -17.04 16.30 -3.30
CA PRO A 32 -16.98 17.53 -2.53
C PRO A 32 -16.24 17.39 -1.18
N LEU A 33 -16.07 16.17 -0.67
CA LEU A 33 -15.35 15.91 0.58
C LEU A 33 -13.90 15.46 0.35
N ALA A 34 -13.49 15.21 -0.90
CA ALA A 34 -12.11 14.86 -1.21
C ALA A 34 -11.25 16.12 -1.28
N LEU A 35 -10.00 15.99 -0.81
CA LEU A 35 -9.01 17.07 -0.91
C LEU A 35 -8.61 17.34 -2.37
N ALA A 36 -8.59 16.27 -3.18
CA ALA A 36 -8.33 16.34 -4.62
C ALA A 36 -8.91 15.11 -5.32
N SER A 37 -9.04 15.20 -6.64
CA SER A 37 -9.33 14.05 -7.51
C SER A 37 -8.06 13.53 -8.19
N ASP A 38 -8.07 12.25 -8.57
CA ASP A 38 -6.95 11.53 -9.19
C ASP A 38 -5.64 11.67 -8.41
N ALA A 39 -5.36 10.68 -7.58
CA ALA A 39 -4.15 10.64 -6.77
C ALA A 39 -2.86 10.77 -7.59
N PHE A 40 -2.82 10.26 -8.82
CA PHE A 40 -1.60 10.27 -9.63
C PHE A 40 -1.23 11.66 -10.19
N LEU A 41 -2.11 12.64 -10.04
CA LEU A 41 -1.83 14.04 -10.37
C LEU A 41 -1.32 14.84 -9.17
N GLN A 42 -1.30 14.24 -7.98
CA GLN A 42 -0.97 14.92 -6.73
C GLN A 42 0.47 14.66 -6.32
N GLU A 43 1.03 15.57 -5.51
CA GLU A 43 2.37 15.41 -4.93
C GLU A 43 2.31 14.50 -3.69
N TRP A 44 3.06 13.39 -3.70
CA TRP A 44 3.06 12.41 -2.60
C TRP A 44 4.30 12.53 -1.70
N SER A 45 5.32 13.30 -2.08
CA SER A 45 6.58 13.37 -1.34
C SER A 45 6.51 14.19 -0.04
N LEU A 46 5.49 15.02 0.13
CA LEU A 46 5.38 15.98 1.24
C LEU A 46 4.88 15.35 2.56
N SER A 47 4.32 14.13 2.50
CA SER A 47 3.66 13.50 3.65
C SER A 47 3.71 11.98 3.59
N LEU A 48 3.60 11.32 4.75
CA LEU A 48 3.44 9.87 4.79
C LEU A 48 1.98 9.51 4.51
N ASN A 49 1.73 9.02 3.29
CA ASN A 49 0.40 8.73 2.79
C ASN A 49 0.03 7.24 2.91
N TYR A 50 -1.26 6.95 2.80
CA TYR A 50 -1.83 5.62 2.83
C TYR A 50 -2.47 5.29 1.48
N ALA A 51 -2.19 4.11 0.95
CA ALA A 51 -2.75 3.65 -0.31
C ALA A 51 -3.28 2.22 -0.18
N PHE A 52 -4.51 2.03 -0.61
CA PHE A 52 -5.06 0.72 -0.91
C PHE A 52 -5.74 0.79 -2.28
N PRO A 53 -4.93 0.72 -3.36
CA PRO A 53 -5.42 0.92 -4.71
C PRO A 53 -6.19 -0.31 -5.21
N PRO A 54 -7.03 -0.17 -6.25
CA PRO A 54 -7.43 -1.30 -7.07
C PRO A 54 -6.20 -2.11 -7.51
N PHE A 55 -6.26 -3.45 -7.46
CA PHE A 55 -5.06 -4.28 -7.60
C PHE A 55 -4.32 -4.08 -8.93
N ILE A 56 -5.05 -3.78 -10.00
CA ILE A 56 -4.50 -3.47 -11.32
C ILE A 56 -3.61 -2.21 -11.33
N MET A 57 -3.79 -1.31 -10.36
CA MET A 57 -3.05 -0.06 -10.26
C MET A 57 -1.77 -0.18 -9.43
N ILE A 58 -1.50 -1.31 -8.77
CA ILE A 58 -0.32 -1.48 -7.91
C ILE A 58 0.98 -1.15 -8.66
N SER A 59 1.18 -1.69 -9.86
CA SER A 59 2.36 -1.40 -10.69
C SER A 59 2.52 0.10 -10.96
N ARG A 60 1.41 0.81 -11.20
CA ARG A 60 1.42 2.27 -11.44
C ARG A 60 1.77 3.04 -10.16
N VAL A 61 1.26 2.62 -9.00
CA VAL A 61 1.65 3.17 -7.68
C VAL A 61 3.16 3.04 -7.47
N LEU A 62 3.72 1.85 -7.71
CA LEU A 62 5.16 1.60 -7.53
C LEU A 62 6.02 2.47 -8.46
N ALA A 63 5.61 2.63 -9.72
CA ALA A 63 6.27 3.52 -10.67
C ALA A 63 6.19 4.99 -10.24
N HIS A 64 5.02 5.42 -9.74
CA HIS A 64 4.79 6.79 -9.33
C HIS A 64 5.61 7.18 -8.10
N ILE A 65 5.70 6.32 -7.08
CA ILE A 65 6.55 6.61 -5.90
C ILE A 65 8.03 6.68 -6.27
N ARG A 66 8.49 5.87 -7.23
CA ARG A 66 9.88 5.94 -7.75
C ARG A 66 10.11 7.30 -8.40
N HIS A 67 9.19 7.73 -9.25
CA HIS A 67 9.29 9.01 -9.94
C HIS A 67 9.32 10.20 -8.97
N GLN A 68 8.40 10.24 -7.99
CA GLN A 68 8.32 11.35 -7.03
C GLN A 68 9.28 11.22 -5.84
N GLN A 69 10.08 10.15 -5.75
CA GLN A 69 10.90 9.84 -4.57
C GLN A 69 10.10 9.83 -3.25
N ALA A 70 8.79 9.53 -3.34
CA ALA A 70 7.86 9.59 -2.23
C ALA A 70 7.94 8.33 -1.34
N SER A 71 7.43 8.44 -0.11
CA SER A 71 7.26 7.30 0.80
C SER A 71 5.80 7.17 1.21
N LEU A 72 5.29 5.93 1.27
CA LEU A 72 3.90 5.67 1.65
C LEU A 72 3.73 4.30 2.31
N ILE A 73 2.56 4.12 2.92
CA ILE A 73 2.08 2.81 3.36
C ILE A 73 1.14 2.25 2.29
N LEU A 74 1.55 1.14 1.68
CA LEU A 74 0.79 0.46 0.64
C LEU A 74 0.16 -0.82 1.19
N ILE A 75 -1.14 -0.99 0.97
CA ILE A 75 -1.81 -2.27 1.14
C ILE A 75 -1.86 -3.00 -0.20
N THR A 76 -1.38 -4.23 -0.20
CA THR A 76 -1.49 -5.14 -1.36
C THR A 76 -1.94 -6.53 -0.92
N PRO A 77 -2.53 -7.31 -1.83
CA PRO A 77 -2.53 -8.76 -1.69
C PRO A 77 -1.09 -9.27 -1.52
N PHE A 78 -0.89 -10.33 -0.73
CA PHE A 78 0.39 -11.00 -0.60
C PHE A 78 0.56 -12.05 -1.71
N TRP A 79 0.65 -11.59 -2.96
CA TRP A 79 0.73 -12.46 -4.14
C TRP A 79 2.14 -12.43 -4.74
N GLN A 80 2.99 -13.34 -4.27
CA GLN A 80 4.41 -13.38 -4.65
C GLN A 80 4.64 -13.64 -6.15
N SER A 81 3.71 -14.32 -6.81
CA SER A 81 3.79 -14.63 -8.25
C SER A 81 3.44 -13.45 -9.17
N GLN A 82 3.01 -12.30 -8.61
CA GLN A 82 2.69 -11.13 -9.43
C GLN A 82 3.93 -10.40 -9.90
N THR A 83 3.91 -9.89 -11.13
CA THR A 83 5.05 -9.22 -11.77
C THR A 83 5.52 -7.95 -11.04
N TRP A 84 4.64 -7.29 -10.28
CA TRP A 84 4.98 -6.12 -9.47
C TRP A 84 5.61 -6.47 -8.12
N PHE A 85 5.54 -7.71 -7.66
CA PHE A 85 6.01 -8.11 -6.33
C PHE A 85 7.52 -7.88 -6.12
N PRO A 86 8.42 -8.19 -7.08
CA PRO A 86 9.84 -7.86 -6.94
C PRO A 86 10.09 -6.36 -6.77
N ALA A 87 9.39 -5.52 -7.55
CA ALA A 87 9.51 -4.07 -7.43
C ALA A 87 9.03 -3.56 -6.06
N LEU A 88 8.01 -4.20 -5.47
CA LEU A 88 7.54 -3.90 -4.12
C LEU A 88 8.61 -4.22 -3.07
N LEU A 89 9.27 -5.39 -3.17
CA LEU A 89 10.39 -5.75 -2.28
C LEU A 89 11.56 -4.76 -2.40
N GLU A 90 11.92 -4.35 -3.63
CA GLU A 90 12.99 -3.38 -3.87
C GLU A 90 12.73 -2.00 -3.24
N LEU A 91 11.47 -1.61 -3.15
CA LEU A 91 11.04 -0.32 -2.59
C LEU A 91 10.75 -0.39 -1.10
N SER A 92 10.75 -1.58 -0.50
CA SER A 92 10.45 -1.76 0.92
C SER A 92 11.55 -1.18 1.80
N ILE A 93 11.12 -0.50 2.88
CA ILE A 93 12.02 0.16 3.84
C ILE A 93 11.79 -0.30 5.29
N ASP A 94 10.89 -1.26 5.50
CA ASP A 94 10.62 -1.93 6.77
C ASP A 94 9.98 -3.31 6.48
N PHE A 95 9.90 -4.17 7.49
CA PHE A 95 9.23 -5.46 7.40
C PHE A 95 7.72 -5.29 7.17
N PRO A 96 7.14 -6.03 6.21
CA PRO A 96 5.70 -5.98 5.96
C PRO A 96 4.92 -6.48 7.18
N ILE A 97 3.70 -5.96 7.34
CA ILE A 97 2.74 -6.49 8.30
C ILE A 97 1.74 -7.32 7.52
N LEU A 98 1.63 -8.62 7.84
CA LEU A 98 0.51 -9.42 7.36
C LEU A 98 -0.75 -8.99 8.12
N ILE A 99 -1.80 -8.66 7.37
CA ILE A 99 -3.08 -8.27 7.93
C ILE A 99 -3.89 -9.54 8.12
N PRO A 100 -4.33 -9.87 9.35
CA PRO A 100 -5.15 -11.05 9.56
C PRO A 100 -6.44 -10.97 8.74
N SER A 101 -6.84 -12.09 8.16
CA SER A 101 -8.09 -12.18 7.39
C SER A 101 -9.27 -12.24 8.36
N PHE A 102 -10.27 -11.40 8.13
CA PHE A 102 -11.54 -11.41 8.83
C PHE A 102 -12.68 -11.33 7.80
N PRO A 103 -13.86 -11.91 8.07
CA PRO A 103 -14.97 -11.90 7.12
C PRO A 103 -15.37 -10.49 6.66
N ASP A 104 -15.25 -9.49 7.53
CA ASP A 104 -15.59 -8.09 7.29
C ASP A 104 -14.40 -7.21 6.90
N LEU A 105 -13.23 -7.80 6.62
CA LEU A 105 -12.00 -7.06 6.30
C LEU A 105 -12.14 -6.21 5.02
N LEU A 106 -12.81 -6.73 3.99
CA LEU A 106 -13.14 -6.00 2.78
C LEU A 106 -14.62 -6.18 2.48
N LEU A 107 -15.35 -5.07 2.60
CA LEU A 107 -16.75 -4.99 2.27
C LEU A 107 -16.93 -4.27 0.94
N ASP A 108 -17.86 -4.76 0.13
CA ASP A 108 -18.35 -4.03 -1.03
C ASP A 108 -19.28 -2.86 -0.59
N PRO A 109 -19.74 -2.02 -1.54
CA PRO A 109 -20.64 -0.91 -1.20
C PRO A 109 -21.98 -1.31 -0.56
N LEU A 110 -22.38 -2.58 -0.66
CA LEU A 110 -23.58 -3.13 -0.03
C LEU A 110 -23.28 -3.81 1.32
N GLY A 111 -22.05 -3.73 1.81
CA GLY A 111 -21.64 -4.33 3.08
C GLY A 111 -21.36 -5.83 2.99
N ARG A 112 -21.17 -6.39 1.79
CA ARG A 112 -20.91 -7.82 1.59
C ARG A 112 -19.41 -8.09 1.56
N SER A 113 -18.98 -9.17 2.19
CA SER A 113 -17.60 -9.64 2.15
C SER A 113 -17.13 -9.88 0.71
N HIS A 114 -15.91 -9.44 0.42
CA HIS A 114 -15.29 -9.67 -0.88
C HIS A 114 -15.15 -11.19 -1.17
N PRO A 115 -15.46 -11.69 -2.39
CA PRO A 115 -15.42 -13.13 -2.68
C PRO A 115 -14.08 -13.80 -2.34
N LEU A 116 -12.96 -13.13 -2.64
CA LEU A 116 -11.62 -13.66 -2.31
C LEU A 116 -11.33 -13.82 -0.81
N ILE A 117 -12.07 -13.11 0.07
CA ILE A 117 -12.01 -13.34 1.52
C ILE A 117 -12.79 -14.62 1.87
N LEU A 118 -13.99 -14.78 1.29
CA LEU A 118 -14.85 -15.94 1.53
C LEU A 118 -14.16 -17.24 1.08
N ASP A 119 -13.42 -17.20 -0.03
CA ASP A 119 -12.66 -18.34 -0.54
C ASP A 119 -11.31 -18.55 0.17
N ASN A 120 -10.99 -17.70 1.17
CA ASN A 120 -9.70 -17.67 1.88
C ASN A 120 -8.47 -17.54 0.94
N LEU A 121 -8.66 -16.89 -0.21
CA LEU A 121 -7.64 -16.68 -1.26
C LEU A 121 -6.92 -15.33 -1.13
N LEU A 122 -7.34 -14.49 -0.18
CA LEU A 122 -6.82 -13.14 0.01
C LEU A 122 -6.17 -12.97 1.38
N THR A 123 -4.84 -12.99 1.39
CA THR A 123 -4.06 -12.42 2.50
C THR A 123 -3.63 -11.01 2.11
N LEU A 124 -3.98 -10.01 2.90
CA LEU A 124 -3.50 -8.64 2.71
C LEU A 124 -2.22 -8.40 3.51
N SER A 125 -1.42 -7.47 3.01
CA SER A 125 -0.16 -7.07 3.62
C SER A 125 0.02 -5.56 3.52
N ALA A 126 0.51 -4.95 4.59
CA ALA A 126 0.88 -3.54 4.65
C ALA A 126 2.39 -3.39 4.49
N TRP A 127 2.82 -2.49 3.62
CA TRP A 127 4.21 -2.25 3.28
C TRP A 127 4.57 -0.79 3.47
N LYS A 128 5.62 -0.51 4.23
CA LYS A 128 6.26 0.82 4.22
C LYS A 128 7.27 0.84 3.09
N ILE A 129 7.01 1.65 2.08
CA ILE A 129 7.81 1.70 0.84
C ILE A 129 8.27 3.11 0.55
N SER A 130 9.38 3.23 -0.19
CA SER A 130 9.94 4.51 -0.61
C SER A 130 10.57 4.42 -1.99
N GLY A 131 10.35 5.46 -2.80
CA GLY A 131 11.09 5.69 -4.04
C GLY A 131 12.56 6.08 -3.82
N ASN A 132 12.92 6.53 -2.61
CA ASN A 132 14.30 6.83 -2.25
C ASN A 132 15.09 5.54 -2.03
N LEU A 133 15.91 5.18 -3.02
CA LEU A 133 16.67 3.93 -3.03
C LEU A 133 17.72 3.84 -1.92
N ASN A 134 18.14 4.95 -1.31
CA ASN A 134 19.05 4.91 -0.16
C ASN A 134 18.37 4.31 1.07
N LEU A 135 17.08 4.61 1.28
CA LEU A 135 16.30 4.05 2.38
C LEU A 135 16.10 2.54 2.20
N SER A 136 15.76 2.10 0.98
CA SER A 136 15.56 0.67 0.73
C SER A 136 16.87 -0.11 0.77
N ARG A 137 17.99 0.49 0.33
CA ARG A 137 19.32 -0.10 0.49
C ARG A 137 19.71 -0.24 1.96
N ALA A 138 19.49 0.79 2.77
CA ALA A 138 19.76 0.75 4.20
C ALA A 138 18.91 -0.31 4.92
N PHE A 139 17.66 -0.51 4.50
CA PHE A 139 16.82 -1.59 5.02
C PHE A 139 17.36 -2.97 4.63
N ARG A 140 17.71 -3.19 3.35
CA ARG A 140 18.27 -4.46 2.88
C ARG A 140 19.55 -4.87 3.61
N GLN A 141 20.41 -3.91 3.96
CA GLN A 141 21.63 -4.18 4.73
C GLN A 141 21.37 -4.70 6.15
N LYS A 142 20.18 -4.46 6.71
CA LYS A 142 19.77 -4.99 8.02
C LYS A 142 19.16 -6.38 7.93
N LEU A 143 18.81 -6.85 6.73
CA LEU A 143 18.26 -8.18 6.54
C LEU A 143 19.38 -9.21 6.73
N PRO A 144 19.10 -10.35 7.39
CA PRO A 144 20.07 -11.43 7.46
C PRO A 144 20.44 -11.87 6.04
N ASN A 145 21.74 -12.04 5.78
CA ASN A 145 22.21 -12.65 4.54
C ASN A 145 21.79 -14.12 4.52
N THR A 146 20.59 -14.43 4.02
CA THR A 146 20.19 -15.80 3.76
C THR A 146 20.76 -16.25 2.43
N SER A 147 22.07 -16.47 2.40
CA SER A 147 22.73 -17.28 1.38
C SER A 147 22.66 -18.73 1.83
N HIS A 148 21.52 -19.39 1.63
CA HIS A 148 21.55 -20.85 1.57
C HIS A 148 22.21 -21.20 0.23
N GLY A 149 23.50 -21.57 0.30
CA GLY A 149 24.19 -22.16 -0.85
C GLY A 149 23.47 -23.43 -1.31
N PRO A 150 23.56 -23.78 -2.59
CA PRO A 150 23.06 -25.06 -3.06
C PRO A 150 23.84 -26.18 -2.35
N GLY A 151 23.14 -26.94 -1.51
CA GLY A 151 23.60 -28.24 -1.02
C GLY A 151 23.21 -29.35 -1.98
#